data_AF-A0A1V0UIZ1-F1
#
_entry.id   AF-A0A1V0UIZ1-F1
#
_cell.length_a   1.000
_cell.length_b   1.000
_cell.length_c   1.000
_cell.angle_alpha   90.00
_cell.angle_beta   90.00
_cell.angle_gamma   90.00
#
_symmetry.space_group_name_H-M   'P 1'
#
loop_
_entity.id
_entity.type
_entity.pdbx_description
1 polymer ?
#
loop_
_entity_poly.entity_id
_entity_poly.type
_entity_poly.pdbx_seq_one_letter_code
_entity_poly.pdbx_strand_id
1 'polypeptide(L)'
;MALQRTVGNAVVIQMTHRNTGGYGLGGLVANTGAAERETALSTKYGIRIGPPDDRPNDHFSHSMLNRIDGVLGSLPTQDVRDNPELVAIQPAGADTESAASLYDGDDRSITMVSPFGMPSWLYTELNRAVSWQRSLMDKGAMADYEGISEAGDKALGIAGEKRQVMGGTSDVLANGNLVKWTLRHEIGHSVDKQSGWAQNLKHEARFGGWEAYGSARQVALAILTEAGLGDQLDVTDRYHMSLIDSVEVALDPEGARAAPERLTNLADGFPDQDDQFRTRLARVVEFGRLALAQPWTLTNGGGDTLAIGNRTYHVDHYGQWVSYLRAERERHAVSNYQFSTPDEWFAEAYAAYHDPKPGPRARLNPGAREWFEERGDQM
;
A
#
# COMPACT_ATOMS: atom_id res chain seq x y z
N MET A 1 -4.43 66.84 -37.30
CA MET A 1 -5.38 66.60 -36.19
C MET A 1 -5.54 65.10 -36.02
N ALA A 2 -5.32 64.63 -34.77
CA ALA A 2 -5.64 63.33 -34.17
C ALA A 2 -5.11 62.02 -34.80
N LEU A 3 -4.23 61.36 -34.02
CA LEU A 3 -3.83 59.95 -34.09
C LEU A 3 -4.98 59.01 -33.68
N GLN A 4 -4.96 57.78 -34.20
CA GLN A 4 -5.15 56.59 -33.36
C GLN A 4 -4.44 55.36 -33.97
N ARG A 5 -3.57 54.75 -33.16
CA ARG A 5 -2.81 53.52 -33.45
C ARG A 5 -3.72 52.31 -33.30
N THR A 6 -3.49 51.27 -34.11
CA THR A 6 -3.90 49.90 -33.77
C THR A 6 -2.76 48.93 -34.09
N VAL A 7 -2.30 48.28 -33.03
CA VAL A 7 -1.35 47.16 -32.93
C VAL A 7 -2.20 45.88 -33.08
N GLY A 8 -1.81 44.73 -33.62
CA GLY A 8 -0.57 44.15 -34.12
C GLY A 8 -0.90 42.69 -34.51
N ASN A 9 -0.13 42.13 -35.43
CA ASN A 9 -0.33 40.80 -36.02
C ASN A 9 -0.27 39.67 -34.96
N ALA A 10 -1.26 38.77 -34.96
CA ALA A 10 -1.19 37.47 -34.30
C ALA A 10 -1.04 36.37 -35.36
N VAL A 11 0.10 35.68 -35.28
CA VAL A 11 0.48 34.53 -36.10
C VAL A 11 -0.48 33.37 -35.80
N VAL A 12 -1.16 32.89 -36.84
CA VAL A 12 -1.95 31.66 -36.83
C VAL A 12 -0.99 30.47 -36.86
N ILE A 13 -0.86 29.75 -35.74
CA ILE A 13 -0.27 28.40 -35.72
C ILE A 13 -1.43 27.41 -35.72
N GLN A 14 -1.68 26.80 -36.88
CA GLN A 14 -2.53 25.61 -37.02
C GLN A 14 -1.94 24.47 -36.18
N MET A 15 -2.64 24.07 -35.12
CA MET A 15 -2.48 22.74 -34.54
C MET A 15 -3.64 21.87 -35.01
N THR A 16 -3.34 21.04 -36.00
CA THR A 16 -4.21 20.00 -36.55
C THR A 16 -4.35 18.82 -35.58
N HIS A 17 -5.60 18.49 -35.27
CA HIS A 17 -6.17 17.15 -34.98
C HIS A 17 -5.41 16.20 -34.06
N ARG A 18 -5.84 16.15 -32.79
CA ARG A 18 -5.86 14.93 -31.97
C ARG A 18 -7.32 14.61 -31.62
N ASN A 19 -7.69 13.34 -31.73
CA ASN A 19 -9.04 12.81 -31.48
C ASN A 19 -9.61 13.30 -30.14
N THR A 20 -10.53 14.26 -30.22
CA THR A 20 -11.21 14.88 -29.09
C THR A 20 -12.62 14.28 -28.96
N GLY A 21 -12.73 13.14 -28.24
CA GLY A 21 -13.99 12.42 -27.99
C GLY A 21 -14.96 13.16 -27.06
N GLY A 22 -15.56 14.25 -27.55
CA GLY A 22 -16.58 15.05 -26.85
C GLY A 22 -15.97 16.20 -26.06
N TYR A 23 -15.79 17.35 -26.71
CA TYR A 23 -15.16 18.53 -26.11
C TYR A 23 -16.09 19.74 -26.17
N GLY A 24 -16.44 20.23 -24.99
CA GLY A 24 -17.01 21.54 -24.75
C GLY A 24 -16.99 21.83 -23.25
N LEU A 25 -16.96 23.11 -22.86
CA LEU A 25 -17.07 23.57 -21.47
C LEU A 25 -18.26 22.94 -20.72
N GLY A 26 -19.32 22.54 -21.42
CA GLY A 26 -20.49 21.86 -20.84
C GLY A 26 -20.20 20.45 -20.29
N GLY A 27 -19.25 19.71 -20.86
CA GLY A 27 -18.84 18.39 -20.36
C GLY A 27 -18.06 18.45 -19.04
N LEU A 28 -17.49 19.61 -18.72
CA LEU A 28 -16.84 19.89 -17.43
C LEU A 28 -17.81 20.35 -16.34
N VAL A 29 -19.05 20.76 -16.70
CA VAL A 29 -20.01 21.36 -15.76
C VAL A 29 -21.19 20.44 -15.44
N ALA A 30 -21.59 19.53 -16.34
CA ALA A 30 -22.79 18.70 -16.17
C ALA A 30 -22.59 17.17 -16.26
N ASN A 31 -21.35 16.67 -16.42
CA ASN A 31 -21.00 15.25 -16.59
C ASN A 31 -21.91 14.46 -17.56
N THR A 32 -22.49 15.15 -18.56
CA THR A 32 -23.46 14.59 -19.50
C THR A 32 -22.78 13.58 -20.43
N GLY A 33 -23.37 12.39 -20.57
CA GLY A 33 -22.78 11.32 -21.38
C GLY A 33 -22.00 10.28 -20.56
N ALA A 34 -21.85 10.48 -19.24
CA ALA A 34 -21.09 9.58 -18.38
C ALA A 34 -21.73 8.19 -18.28
N ALA A 35 -23.05 8.12 -18.07
CA ALA A 35 -23.80 6.87 -17.96
C ALA A 35 -23.72 6.01 -19.25
N GLU A 36 -23.82 6.64 -20.42
CA GLU A 36 -23.66 5.96 -21.71
C GLU A 36 -22.25 5.42 -21.88
N ARG A 37 -21.25 6.19 -21.44
CA ARG A 37 -19.84 5.78 -21.50
C ARG A 37 -19.53 4.65 -20.54
N GLU A 38 -20.05 4.71 -19.32
CA GLU A 38 -20.01 3.64 -18.32
C GLU A 38 -20.59 2.34 -18.86
N THR A 39 -21.77 2.40 -19.50
CA THR A 39 -22.40 1.24 -20.16
C THR A 39 -21.52 0.68 -21.28
N ALA A 40 -20.95 1.54 -22.12
CA ALA A 40 -20.06 1.13 -23.21
C ALA A 40 -18.79 0.46 -22.69
N LEU A 41 -18.14 1.02 -21.65
CA LEU A 41 -16.97 0.41 -21.04
C LEU A 41 -17.31 -0.88 -20.31
N SER A 42 -18.46 -0.94 -19.62
CA SER A 42 -18.94 -2.16 -18.96
C SER A 42 -19.10 -3.31 -19.95
N THR A 43 -19.70 -3.02 -21.11
CA THR A 43 -19.86 -4.00 -22.20
C THR A 43 -18.51 -4.45 -22.76
N LYS A 44 -17.59 -3.50 -22.97
CA LYS A 44 -16.24 -3.76 -23.49
C LYS A 44 -15.45 -4.68 -22.55
N TYR A 45 -15.46 -4.39 -21.26
CA TYR A 45 -14.63 -5.07 -20.27
C TYR A 45 -15.34 -6.21 -19.54
N GLY A 46 -16.64 -6.40 -19.72
CA GLY A 46 -17.39 -7.52 -19.11
C GLY A 46 -17.65 -7.39 -17.61
N ILE A 47 -17.33 -6.24 -17.02
CA ILE A 47 -17.54 -5.91 -15.60
C ILE A 47 -18.39 -4.66 -15.49
N ARG A 48 -19.07 -4.42 -14.36
CA ARG A 48 -19.80 -3.17 -14.15
C ARG A 48 -18.80 -2.02 -13.95
N ILE A 49 -18.91 -0.95 -14.73
CA ILE A 49 -18.15 0.28 -14.55
C ILE A 49 -19.17 1.40 -14.37
N GLY A 50 -19.20 2.01 -13.19
CA GLY A 50 -20.15 3.06 -12.86
C GLY A 50 -20.79 2.88 -11.47
N PRO A 51 -21.88 3.61 -11.17
CA PRO A 51 -22.50 3.57 -9.85
C PRO A 51 -22.96 2.16 -9.44
N PRO A 52 -22.99 1.85 -8.13
CA PRO A 52 -23.73 0.70 -7.63
C PRO A 52 -25.25 0.93 -7.71
N ASP A 53 -26.02 -0.16 -7.65
CA ASP A 53 -27.48 -0.15 -7.86
C ASP A 53 -28.23 0.71 -6.85
N ASP A 54 -27.70 0.83 -5.62
CA ASP A 54 -28.25 1.63 -4.54
C ASP A 54 -27.93 3.13 -4.65
N ARG A 55 -26.95 3.51 -5.50
CA ARG A 55 -26.54 4.90 -5.75
C ARG A 55 -26.48 5.21 -7.25
N PRO A 56 -27.59 5.10 -8.00
CA PRO A 56 -27.59 5.11 -9.47
C PRO A 56 -27.17 6.44 -10.12
N ASN A 57 -27.04 7.52 -9.34
CA ASN A 57 -26.68 8.85 -9.83
C ASN A 57 -25.20 9.18 -9.62
N ASP A 58 -24.44 8.32 -8.94
CA ASP A 58 -23.03 8.55 -8.65
C ASP A 58 -22.17 8.12 -9.85
N HIS A 59 -22.21 8.91 -10.93
CA HIS A 59 -21.44 8.60 -12.13
C HIS A 59 -19.99 9.07 -12.03
N PHE A 60 -19.08 8.31 -12.62
CA PHE A 60 -17.71 8.74 -12.82
C PHE A 60 -17.61 9.96 -13.73
N SER A 61 -16.59 10.79 -13.51
CA SER A 61 -16.23 11.81 -14.49
C SER A 61 -15.67 11.18 -15.76
N HIS A 62 -15.81 11.86 -16.89
CA HIS A 62 -15.15 11.43 -18.13
C HIS A 62 -13.63 11.33 -18.01
N SER A 63 -12.99 12.16 -17.17
CA SER A 63 -11.55 12.05 -16.91
C SER A 63 -11.21 10.74 -16.22
N MET A 64 -12.01 10.32 -15.23
CA MET A 64 -11.85 9.03 -14.57
C MET A 64 -12.10 7.87 -15.53
N LEU A 65 -13.18 7.92 -16.33
CA LEU A 65 -13.48 6.90 -17.34
C LEU A 65 -12.36 6.74 -18.39
N ASN A 66 -11.68 7.83 -18.77
CA ASN A 66 -10.48 7.75 -19.62
C ASN A 66 -9.33 7.00 -18.93
N ARG A 67 -9.15 7.16 -17.61
CA ARG A 67 -8.10 6.46 -16.86
C ARG A 67 -8.44 4.98 -16.71
N ILE A 68 -9.69 4.65 -16.37
CA ILE A 68 -10.21 3.28 -16.30
C ILE A 68 -10.00 2.57 -17.63
N ASP A 69 -10.52 3.12 -18.73
CA ASP A 69 -10.38 2.53 -20.07
C ASP A 69 -8.90 2.34 -20.47
N GLY A 70 -8.04 3.31 -20.14
CA GLY A 70 -6.62 3.22 -20.43
C GLY A 70 -5.86 2.17 -19.62
N VAL A 71 -6.30 1.83 -18.40
CA VAL A 71 -5.70 0.77 -17.58
C VAL A 71 -6.23 -0.58 -18.03
N LEU A 72 -7.56 -0.75 -18.05
CA LEU A 72 -8.19 -2.03 -18.39
C LEU A 72 -7.78 -2.50 -19.78
N GLY A 73 -7.70 -1.60 -20.76
CA GLY A 73 -7.27 -1.92 -22.12
C GLY A 73 -5.78 -2.25 -22.26
N SER A 74 -4.97 -2.08 -21.20
CA SER A 74 -3.55 -2.45 -21.16
C SER A 74 -3.26 -3.74 -20.40
N LEU A 75 -4.26 -4.32 -19.75
CA LEU A 75 -4.12 -5.53 -18.94
C LEU A 75 -4.64 -6.76 -19.71
N PRO A 76 -4.16 -7.97 -19.37
CA PRO A 76 -4.70 -9.21 -19.91
C PRO A 76 -6.21 -9.33 -19.68
N THR A 77 -6.93 -9.93 -20.64
CA THR A 77 -8.40 -10.10 -20.51
C THR A 77 -8.77 -10.98 -19.32
N GLN A 78 -7.94 -11.98 -19.00
CA GLN A 78 -8.12 -12.88 -17.87
C GLN A 78 -8.04 -12.19 -16.50
N ASP A 79 -7.45 -11.00 -16.43
CA ASP A 79 -7.29 -10.20 -15.19
C ASP A 79 -8.46 -9.22 -15.00
N VAL A 80 -9.22 -8.99 -16.07
CA VAL A 80 -10.31 -8.01 -16.11
C VAL A 80 -11.63 -8.65 -16.48
N ARG A 81 -11.78 -9.08 -17.74
CA ARG A 81 -13.04 -9.56 -18.31
C ARG A 81 -13.40 -10.96 -17.85
N ASP A 82 -12.40 -11.85 -17.83
CA ASP A 82 -12.60 -13.26 -17.49
C ASP A 82 -12.24 -13.54 -16.02
N ASN A 83 -12.04 -12.48 -15.22
CA ASN A 83 -11.72 -12.57 -13.81
C ASN A 83 -13.01 -12.62 -12.96
N PRO A 84 -13.37 -13.78 -12.36
CA PRO A 84 -14.57 -13.88 -11.54
C PRO A 84 -14.47 -13.12 -10.21
N GLU A 85 -13.26 -12.69 -9.82
CA GLU A 85 -12.98 -11.91 -8.62
C GLU A 85 -13.01 -10.40 -8.88
N LEU A 86 -13.26 -9.96 -10.12
CA LEU A 86 -13.47 -8.54 -10.43
C LEU A 86 -14.79 -8.38 -11.15
N VAL A 87 -15.84 -7.98 -10.43
CA VAL A 87 -17.19 -7.82 -11.00
C VAL A 87 -17.56 -6.36 -11.23
N ALA A 88 -16.91 -5.41 -10.53
CA ALA A 88 -17.21 -4.00 -10.69
C ALA A 88 -16.05 -3.04 -10.37
N ILE A 89 -16.10 -1.86 -10.99
CA ILE A 89 -15.37 -0.65 -10.60
C ILE A 89 -16.39 0.46 -10.42
N GLN A 90 -16.44 1.04 -9.23
CA GLN A 90 -17.49 1.97 -8.83
C GLN A 90 -16.95 3.19 -8.08
N PRO A 91 -17.62 4.34 -8.13
CA PRO A 91 -17.23 5.50 -7.35
C PRO A 91 -17.62 5.34 -5.88
N ALA A 92 -16.78 5.89 -5.01
CA ALA A 92 -17.05 6.02 -3.59
C ALA A 92 -18.32 6.84 -3.32
N GLY A 93 -19.06 6.46 -2.29
CA GLY A 93 -20.21 7.23 -1.80
C GLY A 93 -19.76 8.51 -1.10
N ALA A 94 -20.65 9.50 -1.01
CA ALA A 94 -20.37 10.77 -0.33
C ALA A 94 -20.09 10.62 1.17
N ASP A 95 -20.47 9.48 1.74
CA ASP A 95 -20.28 9.04 3.14
C ASP A 95 -19.03 8.17 3.33
N THR A 96 -18.23 7.94 2.29
CA THR A 96 -17.00 7.15 2.42
C THR A 96 -15.98 7.91 3.26
N GLU A 97 -15.71 7.41 4.48
CA GLU A 97 -14.75 8.03 5.40
C GLU A 97 -13.29 7.73 5.03
N SER A 98 -13.03 6.67 4.24
CA SER A 98 -11.68 6.33 3.77
C SER A 98 -11.17 7.31 2.72
N ALA A 99 -9.90 7.69 2.83
CA ALA A 99 -9.23 8.54 1.85
C ALA A 99 -8.63 7.75 0.66
N ALA A 100 -8.66 6.42 0.70
CA ALA A 100 -8.03 5.54 -0.29
C ALA A 100 -9.05 4.77 -1.12
N SER A 101 -8.73 4.56 -2.40
CA SER A 101 -9.48 3.57 -3.21
C SER A 101 -9.10 2.18 -2.74
N LEU A 102 -10.03 1.22 -2.84
CA LEU A 102 -9.82 -0.13 -2.32
C LEU A 102 -10.57 -1.18 -3.14
N TYR A 103 -9.98 -2.36 -3.25
CA TYR A 103 -10.65 -3.60 -3.64
C TYR A 103 -11.33 -4.25 -2.43
N ASP A 104 -12.62 -4.54 -2.58
CA ASP A 104 -13.41 -5.31 -1.62
C ASP A 104 -13.56 -6.75 -2.14
N GLY A 105 -13.07 -7.72 -1.36
CA GLY A 105 -13.11 -9.13 -1.72
C GLY A 105 -14.48 -9.80 -1.57
N ASP A 106 -15.37 -9.26 -0.73
CA ASP A 106 -16.71 -9.79 -0.54
C ASP A 106 -17.62 -9.33 -1.71
N ASP A 107 -17.52 -8.04 -2.04
CA ASP A 107 -18.25 -7.44 -3.17
C ASP A 107 -17.57 -7.68 -4.52
N ARG A 108 -16.31 -8.14 -4.51
CA ARG A 108 -15.45 -8.34 -5.70
C ARG A 108 -15.37 -7.08 -6.55
N SER A 109 -15.29 -5.92 -5.89
CA SER A 109 -15.42 -4.62 -6.52
C SER A 109 -14.34 -3.65 -6.10
N ILE A 110 -13.97 -2.74 -7.00
CA ILE A 110 -13.03 -1.66 -6.73
C ILE A 110 -13.82 -0.38 -6.47
N THR A 111 -13.69 0.18 -5.28
CA THR A 111 -14.26 1.49 -4.93
C THR A 111 -13.22 2.58 -5.12
N MET A 112 -13.51 3.51 -6.04
CA MET A 112 -12.63 4.61 -6.40
C MET A 112 -12.98 5.87 -5.59
N VAL A 113 -12.12 6.22 -4.65
CA VAL A 113 -12.24 7.43 -3.81
C VAL A 113 -11.52 8.61 -4.48
N SER A 114 -12.18 9.77 -4.55
CA SER A 114 -11.51 11.06 -4.83
C SER A 114 -11.20 11.74 -3.49
N PRO A 115 -9.93 11.79 -3.06
CA PRO A 115 -9.58 12.22 -1.70
C PRO A 115 -9.86 13.71 -1.47
N PHE A 116 -10.25 14.04 -0.23
CA PHE A 116 -10.38 15.42 0.29
C PHE A 116 -11.29 16.36 -0.51
N GLY A 117 -12.34 15.83 -1.16
CA GLY A 117 -13.23 16.64 -2.01
C GLY A 117 -12.52 17.27 -3.22
N MET A 118 -11.35 16.73 -3.60
CA MET A 118 -10.58 17.23 -4.72
C MET A 118 -11.38 17.06 -6.02
N PRO A 119 -11.45 18.10 -6.88
CA PRO A 119 -12.08 17.95 -8.18
C PRO A 119 -11.45 16.78 -8.96
N SER A 120 -12.28 15.91 -9.53
CA SER A 120 -11.79 14.67 -10.15
C SER A 120 -10.77 14.92 -11.25
N TRP A 121 -10.86 16.04 -11.98
CA TRP A 121 -9.85 16.42 -12.98
C TRP A 121 -8.46 16.62 -12.35
N LEU A 122 -8.37 17.23 -11.17
CA LEU A 122 -7.11 17.47 -10.46
C LEU A 122 -6.55 16.16 -9.89
N TYR A 123 -7.41 15.32 -9.29
CA TYR A 123 -7.02 14.00 -8.81
C TYR A 123 -6.48 13.12 -9.95
N THR A 124 -7.15 13.11 -11.11
CA THR A 124 -6.72 12.34 -12.28
C THR A 124 -5.45 12.86 -12.96
N GLU A 125 -4.91 14.01 -12.53
CA GLU A 125 -3.63 14.56 -13.02
C GLU A 125 -2.48 14.40 -12.00
N LEU A 126 -2.75 13.90 -10.79
CA LEU A 126 -1.72 13.64 -9.79
C LEU A 126 -0.66 12.66 -10.33
N ASN A 127 0.61 13.08 -10.24
CA ASN A 127 1.74 12.37 -10.81
C ASN A 127 2.77 12.04 -9.72
N ARG A 128 3.00 10.74 -9.53
CA ARG A 128 3.92 10.20 -8.52
C ARG A 128 5.39 10.50 -8.81
N ALA A 129 5.74 10.83 -10.07
CA ALA A 129 7.10 11.23 -10.44
C ALA A 129 7.47 12.63 -9.93
N VAL A 130 6.47 13.45 -9.54
CA VAL A 130 6.69 14.80 -9.06
C VAL A 130 6.83 14.75 -7.53
N SER A 131 8.05 14.94 -7.02
CA SER A 131 8.39 14.70 -5.61
C SER A 131 7.51 15.44 -4.60
N TRP A 132 7.10 16.69 -4.88
CA TRP A 132 6.22 17.45 -3.98
C TRP A 132 4.78 16.91 -3.99
N GLN A 133 4.28 16.48 -5.15
CA GLN A 133 2.96 15.84 -5.24
C GLN A 133 2.98 14.51 -4.51
N ARG A 134 4.02 13.71 -4.72
CA ARG A 134 4.21 12.44 -4.01
C ARG A 134 4.29 12.63 -2.49
N SER A 135 5.00 13.65 -2.01
CA SER A 135 5.05 13.96 -0.58
C SER A 135 3.66 14.27 0.01
N LEU A 136 2.80 14.97 -0.73
CA LEU A 136 1.42 15.20 -0.30
C LEU A 136 0.60 13.90 -0.31
N MET A 137 0.80 13.04 -1.32
CA MET A 137 0.13 11.73 -1.39
C MET A 137 0.57 10.81 -0.25
N ASP A 138 1.88 10.72 0.03
CA ASP A 138 2.44 9.95 1.15
C ASP A 138 1.85 10.44 2.48
N LYS A 139 1.71 11.76 2.68
CA LYS A 139 1.06 12.31 3.89
C LYS A 139 -0.41 11.93 3.99
N GLY A 140 -1.15 11.97 2.88
CA GLY A 140 -2.55 11.56 2.84
C GLY A 140 -2.70 10.08 3.19
N ALA A 141 -1.92 9.22 2.54
CA ALA A 141 -1.93 7.78 2.79
C ALA A 141 -1.50 7.43 4.23
N MET A 142 -0.56 8.18 4.81
CA MET A 142 -0.11 7.94 6.18
C MET A 142 -1.10 8.41 7.25
N ALA A 143 -2.05 9.29 6.92
CA ALA A 143 -3.02 9.81 7.88
C ALA A 143 -3.95 8.72 8.43
N ASP A 144 -4.14 7.65 7.66
CA ASP A 144 -5.02 6.53 8.01
C ASP A 144 -4.31 5.48 8.90
N TYR A 145 -3.00 5.61 9.14
CA TYR A 145 -2.24 4.68 9.99
C TYR A 145 -1.97 5.23 11.38
N GLU A 146 -2.45 4.50 12.38
CA GLU A 146 -2.09 4.73 13.77
C GLU A 146 -0.59 4.50 14.01
N GLY A 147 -0.02 5.23 14.98
CA GLY A 147 1.38 5.09 15.41
C GLY A 147 2.38 5.97 14.66
N ILE A 148 1.96 6.73 13.65
CA ILE A 148 2.81 7.70 12.93
C ILE A 148 2.61 9.09 13.51
N SER A 149 3.62 9.62 14.21
CA SER A 149 3.62 11.01 14.68
C SER A 149 5.05 11.52 14.94
N GLU A 150 5.27 12.83 14.86
CA GLU A 150 6.59 13.42 15.17
C GLU A 150 7.05 13.11 16.61
N ALA A 151 6.11 13.12 17.56
CA ALA A 151 6.39 12.77 18.95
C ALA A 151 6.74 11.28 19.12
N GLY A 152 6.02 10.40 18.41
CA GLY A 152 6.29 8.96 18.37
C GLY A 152 7.66 8.66 17.76
N ASP A 153 7.98 9.26 16.61
CA ASP A 153 9.27 9.10 15.95
C ASP A 153 10.43 9.57 16.83
N LYS A 154 10.24 10.67 17.57
CA LYS A 154 11.21 11.12 18.58
C LYS A 154 11.36 10.12 19.73
N ALA A 155 10.26 9.56 20.23
CA ALA A 155 10.28 8.58 21.30
C ALA A 155 10.90 7.23 20.88
N LEU A 156 10.94 6.95 19.58
CA LEU A 156 11.56 5.78 18.95
C LEU A 156 13.03 6.02 18.53
N GLY A 157 13.54 7.25 18.67
CA GLY A 157 14.91 7.58 18.24
C GLY A 157 15.09 7.69 16.72
N ILE A 158 14.00 7.71 15.95
CA ILE A 158 14.00 7.83 14.48
C ILE A 158 13.57 9.23 14.03
N ALA A 159 13.70 10.23 14.90
CA ALA A 159 13.33 11.60 14.58
C ALA A 159 14.15 12.11 13.38
N GLY A 160 13.45 12.58 12.35
CA GLY A 160 14.09 13.07 11.11
C GLY A 160 14.26 12.01 10.04
N GLU A 161 13.99 10.73 10.34
CA GLU A 161 13.83 9.70 9.31
C GLU A 161 12.62 10.01 8.44
N LYS A 162 12.78 9.83 7.13
CA LYS A 162 11.71 10.11 6.18
C LYS A 162 10.80 8.89 6.04
N ARG A 163 9.53 9.05 6.44
CA ARG A 163 8.47 8.07 6.14
C ARG A 163 7.87 8.30 4.75
N GLN A 164 7.68 7.22 4.01
CA GLN A 164 7.15 7.19 2.64
C GLN A 164 6.34 5.92 2.40
N VAL A 165 5.29 6.01 1.58
CA VAL A 165 4.46 4.87 1.16
C VAL A 165 4.83 4.50 -0.26
N MET A 166 4.70 5.45 -1.18
CA MET A 166 4.78 5.21 -2.63
C MET A 166 6.21 5.13 -3.18
N GLY A 167 7.22 5.37 -2.35
CA GLY A 167 8.65 5.34 -2.68
C GLY A 167 9.46 4.85 -1.47
N GLY A 168 10.70 5.32 -1.29
CA GLY A 168 11.53 4.98 -0.13
C GLY A 168 12.63 3.98 -0.49
N THR A 169 12.49 2.70 -0.11
CA THR A 169 13.45 1.62 -0.45
C THR A 169 13.75 1.58 -1.94
N SER A 170 12.73 1.84 -2.75
CA SER A 170 12.89 2.14 -4.16
C SER A 170 11.85 3.17 -4.58
N ASP A 171 12.27 4.07 -5.46
CA ASP A 171 11.39 5.03 -6.12
C ASP A 171 11.02 4.58 -7.54
N VAL A 172 11.38 3.34 -7.95
CA VAL A 172 11.22 2.89 -9.34
C VAL A 172 9.74 2.89 -9.76
N LEU A 173 8.82 2.48 -8.87
CA LEU A 173 7.39 2.51 -9.11
C LEU A 173 6.76 3.87 -8.79
N ALA A 174 7.51 4.78 -8.15
CA ALA A 174 7.06 6.11 -7.76
C ALA A 174 7.03 7.07 -8.97
N ASN A 175 6.36 6.65 -10.05
CA ASN A 175 6.33 7.33 -11.31
C ASN A 175 4.93 7.22 -11.95
N GLY A 176 4.63 8.08 -12.91
CA GLY A 176 3.35 8.01 -13.64
C GLY A 176 2.16 8.53 -12.82
N ASN A 177 0.96 8.32 -13.37
CA ASN A 177 -0.28 8.86 -12.82
C ASN A 177 -0.79 8.04 -11.64
N LEU A 178 -1.20 8.70 -10.56
CA LEU A 178 -1.69 8.06 -9.32
C LEU A 178 -2.86 7.11 -9.60
N VAL A 179 -3.93 7.61 -10.23
CA VAL A 179 -5.14 6.82 -10.53
C VAL A 179 -4.83 5.57 -11.34
N LYS A 180 -3.95 5.68 -12.34
CA LYS A 180 -3.56 4.53 -13.15
C LYS A 180 -2.79 3.48 -12.36
N TRP A 181 -1.94 3.90 -11.43
CA TRP A 181 -1.26 2.97 -10.54
C TRP A 181 -2.25 2.32 -9.57
N THR A 182 -3.09 3.12 -8.91
CA THR A 182 -4.13 2.63 -7.98
C THR A 182 -5.01 1.60 -8.67
N LEU A 183 -5.53 1.87 -9.86
CA LEU A 183 -6.34 0.89 -10.59
C LEU A 183 -5.59 -0.43 -10.86
N ARG A 184 -4.30 -0.39 -11.23
CA ARG A 184 -3.53 -1.64 -11.41
C ARG A 184 -3.33 -2.36 -10.08
N HIS A 185 -3.02 -1.62 -9.04
CA HIS A 185 -2.84 -2.13 -7.69
C HIS A 185 -4.11 -2.85 -7.19
N GLU A 186 -5.27 -2.18 -7.26
CA GLU A 186 -6.55 -2.78 -6.85
C GLU A 186 -6.95 -4.00 -7.70
N ILE A 187 -6.69 -3.97 -9.02
CA ILE A 187 -6.87 -5.16 -9.87
C ILE A 187 -5.92 -6.28 -9.43
N GLY A 188 -4.70 -5.95 -9.00
CA GLY A 188 -3.76 -6.89 -8.42
C GLY A 188 -4.36 -7.69 -7.26
N HIS A 189 -5.12 -7.06 -6.36
CA HIS A 189 -5.82 -7.78 -5.29
C HIS A 189 -6.86 -8.78 -5.82
N SER A 190 -7.63 -8.40 -6.85
CA SER A 190 -8.56 -9.35 -7.49
C SER A 190 -7.84 -10.53 -8.15
N VAL A 191 -6.67 -10.28 -8.76
CA VAL A 191 -5.84 -11.32 -9.40
C VAL A 191 -5.20 -12.23 -8.36
N ASP A 192 -4.80 -11.71 -7.20
CA ASP A 192 -4.37 -12.52 -6.06
C ASP A 192 -5.48 -13.49 -5.64
N LYS A 193 -6.71 -12.99 -5.42
CA LYS A 193 -7.85 -13.85 -5.08
C LYS A 193 -8.10 -14.93 -6.12
N GLN A 194 -8.04 -14.59 -7.40
CA GLN A 194 -8.25 -15.52 -8.51
C GLN A 194 -7.17 -16.60 -8.58
N SER A 195 -5.91 -16.23 -8.35
CA SER A 195 -4.76 -17.15 -8.45
C SER A 195 -4.48 -17.93 -7.16
N GLY A 196 -5.03 -17.49 -6.03
CA GLY A 196 -4.74 -18.04 -4.71
C GLY A 196 -3.28 -17.80 -4.29
N TRP A 197 -2.63 -16.74 -4.76
CA TRP A 197 -1.21 -16.49 -4.50
C TRP A 197 -0.94 -16.31 -2.99
N ALA A 198 -1.72 -15.50 -2.30
CA ALA A 198 -1.51 -15.20 -0.88
C ALA A 198 -1.69 -16.45 0.01
N GLN A 199 -2.49 -17.41 -0.45
CA GLN A 199 -2.73 -18.67 0.26
C GLN A 199 -1.60 -19.67 0.00
N ASN A 200 -1.15 -19.78 -1.25
CA ASN A 200 -0.34 -20.92 -1.69
C ASN A 200 1.12 -20.58 -1.95
N LEU A 201 1.47 -19.32 -2.19
CA LEU A 201 2.77 -18.95 -2.78
C LEU A 201 3.54 -17.90 -1.97
N LYS A 202 2.87 -17.09 -1.13
CA LYS A 202 3.54 -15.98 -0.40
C LYS A 202 4.80 -16.36 0.37
N HIS A 203 4.90 -17.61 0.82
CA HIS A 203 6.03 -18.14 1.59
C HIS A 203 7.26 -18.46 0.74
N GLU A 204 7.16 -18.48 -0.58
CA GLU A 204 8.31 -18.73 -1.45
C GLU A 204 9.26 -17.53 -1.46
N ALA A 205 10.56 -17.80 -1.48
CA ALA A 205 11.58 -16.76 -1.42
C ALA A 205 11.47 -15.71 -2.55
N ARG A 206 11.10 -16.13 -3.78
CA ARG A 206 10.92 -15.22 -4.92
C ARG A 206 9.81 -14.18 -4.72
N PHE A 207 8.96 -14.38 -3.72
CA PHE A 207 7.80 -13.55 -3.39
C PHE A 207 7.97 -12.79 -2.07
N GLY A 208 9.21 -12.67 -1.56
CA GLY A 208 9.50 -12.09 -0.26
C GLY A 208 9.58 -13.11 0.87
N GLY A 209 9.14 -14.36 0.64
CA GLY A 209 9.22 -15.44 1.61
C GLY A 209 8.44 -15.15 2.89
N TRP A 210 7.21 -14.65 2.76
CA TRP A 210 6.39 -14.15 3.85
C TRP A 210 5.96 -15.24 4.84
N GLU A 211 5.99 -14.89 6.12
CA GLU A 211 5.39 -15.67 7.20
C GLU A 211 4.39 -14.78 7.95
N ALA A 212 3.26 -15.37 8.34
CA ALA A 212 2.21 -14.72 9.12
C ALA A 212 2.03 -15.49 10.43
N TYR A 213 1.98 -14.76 11.54
CA TYR A 213 1.93 -15.34 12.87
C TYR A 213 0.54 -15.11 13.47
N GLY A 214 -0.15 -16.20 13.83
CA GLY A 214 -1.47 -16.14 14.48
C GLY A 214 -1.44 -15.65 15.93
N SER A 215 -0.25 -15.49 16.52
CA SER A 215 -0.03 -14.88 17.83
C SER A 215 1.37 -14.29 17.91
N ALA A 216 1.59 -13.37 18.86
CA ALA A 216 2.91 -12.81 19.12
C ALA A 216 3.90 -13.85 19.70
N ARG A 217 3.47 -15.04 20.13
CA ARG A 217 4.31 -16.03 20.83
C ARG A 217 5.57 -16.41 20.07
N GLN A 218 5.44 -16.71 18.77
CA GLN A 218 6.59 -17.11 17.96
C GLN A 218 7.57 -15.96 17.76
N VAL A 219 7.06 -14.74 17.64
CA VAL A 219 7.89 -13.52 17.55
C VAL A 219 8.57 -13.24 18.87
N ALA A 220 7.86 -13.35 19.99
CA ALA A 220 8.38 -13.20 21.35
C ALA A 220 9.54 -14.18 21.62
N LEU A 221 9.38 -15.45 21.24
CA LEU A 221 10.44 -16.45 21.34
C LEU A 221 11.66 -16.08 20.49
N ALA A 222 11.44 -15.63 19.25
CA ALA A 222 12.52 -15.24 18.34
C ALA A 222 13.33 -14.06 18.90
N ILE A 223 12.66 -12.99 19.34
CA ILE A 223 13.35 -11.80 19.86
C ILE A 223 13.99 -12.03 21.23
N LEU A 224 13.39 -12.85 22.09
CA LEU A 224 14.01 -13.25 23.36
C LEU A 224 15.29 -14.07 23.11
N THR A 225 15.25 -14.98 22.14
CA THR A 225 16.42 -15.78 21.77
C THR A 225 17.53 -14.89 21.19
N GLU A 226 17.19 -13.99 20.26
CA GLU A 226 18.12 -13.01 19.67
C GLU A 226 18.73 -12.09 20.74
N ALA A 227 17.94 -11.69 21.74
CA ALA A 227 18.41 -10.88 22.87
C ALA A 227 19.28 -11.67 23.87
N GLY A 228 19.43 -12.99 23.71
CA GLY A 228 20.20 -13.85 24.62
C GLY A 228 19.44 -14.20 25.91
N LEU A 229 18.11 -14.27 25.84
CA LEU A 229 17.20 -14.64 26.94
C LEU A 229 16.49 -15.99 26.68
N GLY A 230 16.88 -16.74 25.65
CA GLY A 230 16.25 -18.01 25.26
C GLY A 230 16.31 -19.12 26.32
N ASP A 231 17.29 -19.09 27.23
CA ASP A 231 17.39 -20.04 28.36
C ASP A 231 16.64 -19.55 29.62
N GLN A 232 15.95 -18.41 29.53
CA GLN A 232 15.32 -17.72 30.68
C GLN A 232 13.81 -17.51 30.47
N LEU A 233 13.20 -18.24 29.54
CA LEU A 233 11.79 -18.06 29.17
C LEU A 233 10.83 -18.28 30.34
N ASP A 234 11.20 -19.15 31.28
CA ASP A 234 10.38 -19.51 32.45
C ASP A 234 10.59 -18.57 33.66
N VAL A 235 11.48 -17.57 33.56
CA VAL A 235 11.65 -16.56 34.61
C VAL A 235 10.33 -15.81 34.77
N THR A 236 9.80 -15.75 35.99
CA THR A 236 8.49 -15.14 36.23
C THR A 236 8.59 -13.66 36.60
N ASP A 237 7.63 -12.88 36.11
CA ASP A 237 7.42 -11.51 36.56
C ASP A 237 6.74 -11.46 37.96
N ARG A 238 6.54 -10.24 38.47
CA ARG A 238 5.88 -9.96 39.76
C ARG A 238 4.41 -10.42 39.84
N TYR A 239 3.82 -10.81 38.71
CA TYR A 239 2.47 -11.34 38.59
C TYR A 239 2.45 -12.85 38.35
N HIS A 240 3.61 -13.51 38.44
CA HIS A 240 3.79 -14.94 38.20
C HIS A 240 3.55 -15.37 36.74
N MET A 241 3.64 -14.46 35.78
CA MET A 241 3.67 -14.80 34.35
C MET A 241 5.11 -15.10 33.93
N SER A 242 5.33 -16.10 33.07
CA SER A 242 6.65 -16.39 32.52
C SER A 242 7.12 -15.27 31.60
N LEU A 243 8.43 -15.11 31.41
CA LEU A 243 9.00 -14.08 30.54
C LEU A 243 8.43 -14.14 29.13
N ILE A 244 8.30 -15.35 28.57
CA ILE A 244 7.72 -15.52 27.25
C ILE A 244 6.26 -15.04 27.21
N ASP A 245 5.47 -15.33 28.24
CA ASP A 245 4.06 -14.93 28.28
C ASP A 245 3.91 -13.41 28.52
N SER A 246 4.75 -12.81 29.37
CA SER A 246 4.75 -11.36 29.59
C SER A 246 5.14 -10.59 28.32
N VAL A 247 6.12 -11.09 27.55
CA VAL A 247 6.51 -10.52 26.26
C VAL A 247 5.43 -10.74 25.20
N GLU A 248 4.85 -11.94 25.10
CA GLU A 248 3.76 -12.24 24.18
C GLU A 248 2.58 -11.27 24.37
N VAL A 249 2.14 -11.06 25.62
CA VAL A 249 1.07 -10.11 25.94
C VAL A 249 1.47 -8.66 25.66
N ALA A 250 2.73 -8.29 25.90
CA ALA A 250 3.20 -6.94 25.62
C ALA A 250 3.35 -6.64 24.11
N LEU A 251 3.56 -7.68 23.29
CA LEU A 251 3.68 -7.59 21.83
C LEU A 251 2.36 -7.80 21.09
N ASP A 252 1.28 -8.13 21.79
CA ASP A 252 -0.06 -8.21 21.20
C ASP A 252 -0.45 -6.84 20.61
N PRO A 253 -0.75 -6.73 19.30
CA PRO A 253 -0.98 -5.43 18.67
C PRO A 253 -2.16 -4.65 19.23
N GLU A 254 -3.28 -5.31 19.55
CA GLU A 254 -4.44 -4.66 20.14
C GLU A 254 -4.15 -4.20 21.58
N GLY A 255 -3.58 -5.10 22.39
CA GLY A 255 -3.16 -4.82 23.76
C GLY A 255 -2.11 -3.71 23.86
N ALA A 256 -1.14 -3.68 22.96
CA ALA A 256 -0.10 -2.66 22.92
C ALA A 256 -0.63 -1.27 22.52
N ARG A 257 -1.67 -1.20 21.68
CA ARG A 257 -2.37 0.07 21.40
C ARG A 257 -3.16 0.55 22.62
N ALA A 258 -3.86 -0.37 23.30
CA ALA A 258 -4.67 -0.05 24.46
C ALA A 258 -3.84 0.33 25.70
N ALA A 259 -2.66 -0.26 25.86
CA ALA A 259 -1.80 -0.13 27.03
C ALA A 259 -0.30 -0.13 26.65
N PRO A 260 0.19 0.90 25.94
CA PRO A 260 1.57 0.96 25.43
C PRO A 260 2.64 0.95 26.53
N GLU A 261 2.26 1.34 27.76
CA GLU A 261 3.12 1.27 28.93
C GLU A 261 3.46 -0.15 29.36
N ARG A 262 2.66 -1.18 29.00
CA ARG A 262 3.00 -2.59 29.29
C ARG A 262 4.29 -3.00 28.59
N LEU A 263 4.44 -2.62 27.33
CA LEU A 263 5.67 -2.85 26.58
C LEU A 263 6.78 -1.92 27.06
N THR A 264 6.49 -0.62 27.23
CA THR A 264 7.50 0.37 27.61
C THR A 264 8.13 0.09 28.98
N ASN A 265 7.34 -0.39 29.93
CA ASN A 265 7.76 -0.66 31.31
C ASN A 265 7.94 -2.16 31.59
N LEU A 266 8.12 -2.99 30.56
CA LEU A 266 8.18 -4.45 30.69
C LEU A 266 9.23 -4.91 31.72
N ALA A 267 10.38 -4.22 31.79
CA ALA A 267 11.44 -4.52 32.74
C ALA A 267 11.06 -4.28 34.22
N ASP A 268 10.04 -3.46 34.50
CA ASP A 268 9.53 -3.24 35.86
C ASP A 268 8.76 -4.45 36.39
N GLY A 269 8.35 -5.35 35.50
CA GLY A 269 7.76 -6.65 35.85
C GLY A 269 8.76 -7.61 36.48
N PHE A 270 10.07 -7.41 36.28
CA PHE A 270 11.13 -8.32 36.70
C PHE A 270 12.08 -7.65 37.72
N PRO A 271 11.61 -7.29 38.92
CA PRO A 271 12.38 -6.50 39.89
C PRO A 271 13.66 -7.19 40.35
N ASP A 272 13.64 -8.52 40.45
CA ASP A 272 14.73 -9.33 41.02
C ASP A 272 15.84 -9.67 40.01
N GLN A 273 15.68 -9.27 38.74
CA GLN A 273 16.66 -9.55 37.68
C GLN A 273 17.75 -8.49 37.60
N ASP A 274 18.94 -8.94 37.19
CA ASP A 274 20.14 -8.11 37.12
C ASP A 274 20.15 -7.10 35.95
N ASP A 275 21.16 -6.22 35.94
CA ASP A 275 21.32 -5.20 34.91
C ASP A 275 21.53 -5.80 33.51
N GLN A 276 22.12 -7.00 33.41
CA GLN A 276 22.35 -7.64 32.13
C GLN A 276 21.03 -8.13 31.52
N PHE A 277 20.19 -8.77 32.33
CA PHE A 277 18.83 -9.15 31.95
C PHE A 277 18.03 -7.93 31.50
N ARG A 278 18.04 -6.85 32.30
CA ARG A 278 17.33 -5.60 31.99
C ARG A 278 17.80 -4.97 30.68
N THR A 279 19.10 -4.98 30.43
CA THR A 279 19.69 -4.47 29.17
C THR A 279 19.24 -5.30 27.97
N ARG A 280 19.19 -6.63 28.09
CA ARG A 280 18.70 -7.51 27.03
C ARG A 280 17.21 -7.33 26.78
N LEU A 281 16.42 -7.23 27.85
CA LEU A 281 14.98 -6.99 27.77
C LEU A 281 14.67 -5.60 27.17
N ALA A 282 15.49 -4.59 27.42
CA ALA A 282 15.36 -3.28 26.78
C ALA A 282 15.45 -3.35 25.24
N ARG A 283 16.26 -4.27 24.69
CA ARG A 283 16.32 -4.51 23.23
C ARG A 283 15.02 -5.11 22.70
N VAL A 284 14.38 -5.99 23.48
CA VAL A 284 13.06 -6.56 23.15
C VAL A 284 11.99 -5.45 23.13
N VAL A 285 12.05 -4.53 24.09
CA VAL A 285 11.17 -3.36 24.14
C VAL A 285 11.40 -2.44 22.93
N GLU A 286 12.65 -2.15 22.58
CA GLU A 286 13.00 -1.33 21.40
C GLU A 286 12.47 -1.97 20.11
N PHE A 287 12.72 -3.27 19.92
CA PHE A 287 12.19 -4.07 18.81
C PHE A 287 10.67 -3.95 18.73
N GLY A 288 9.96 -4.26 19.81
CA GLY A 288 8.49 -4.28 19.82
C GLY A 288 7.90 -2.91 19.51
N ARG A 289 8.47 -1.85 20.09
CA ARG A 289 8.00 -0.47 19.88
C ARG A 289 8.17 -0.04 18.43
N LEU A 290 9.29 -0.38 17.78
CA LEU A 290 9.50 -0.05 16.37
C LEU A 290 8.64 -0.91 15.45
N ALA A 291 8.47 -2.21 15.75
CA ALA A 291 7.68 -3.15 14.97
C ALA A 291 6.20 -2.75 14.88
N LEU A 292 5.66 -2.14 15.93
CA LEU A 292 4.28 -1.64 16.04
C LEU A 292 4.07 -0.25 15.41
N ALA A 293 5.15 0.45 15.02
CA ALA A 293 5.11 1.85 14.58
C ALA A 293 5.20 2.00 13.05
N GLN A 294 4.53 1.11 12.32
CA GLN A 294 4.46 1.09 10.85
C GLN A 294 5.84 1.17 10.19
N PRO A 295 6.81 0.32 10.56
CA PRO A 295 8.21 0.44 10.15
C PRO A 295 8.40 0.25 8.64
N TRP A 296 7.45 -0.39 7.95
CA TRP A 296 7.44 -0.51 6.48
C TRP A 296 7.42 0.85 5.78
N THR A 297 6.93 1.91 6.43
CA THR A 297 7.00 3.29 5.91
C THR A 297 8.41 3.89 5.95
N LEU A 298 9.35 3.28 6.67
CA LEU A 298 10.75 3.71 6.71
C LEU A 298 11.52 3.12 5.51
N THR A 299 12.45 3.88 4.95
CA THR A 299 13.26 3.44 3.80
C THR A 299 13.98 2.11 4.07
N ASN A 300 14.45 1.88 5.29
CA ASN A 300 15.11 0.63 5.69
C ASN A 300 14.18 -0.41 6.33
N GLY A 301 12.87 -0.16 6.44
CA GLY A 301 11.91 -1.12 7.00
C GLY A 301 12.11 -1.43 8.48
N GLY A 302 12.78 -0.54 9.23
CA GLY A 302 13.18 -0.79 10.62
C GLY A 302 14.59 -1.38 10.79
N GLY A 303 15.30 -1.63 9.68
CA GLY A 303 16.74 -1.92 9.67
C GLY A 303 17.16 -3.09 10.56
N ASP A 304 18.30 -2.95 11.22
CA ASP A 304 18.86 -3.99 12.09
C ASP A 304 18.03 -4.19 13.37
N THR A 305 17.31 -3.17 13.83
CA THR A 305 16.45 -3.27 15.02
C THR A 305 15.36 -4.32 14.83
N LEU A 306 14.81 -4.47 13.63
CA LEU A 306 13.74 -5.44 13.33
C LEU A 306 14.24 -6.71 12.65
N ALA A 307 15.55 -6.86 12.49
CA ALA A 307 16.15 -8.01 11.85
C ALA A 307 16.46 -9.11 12.88
N ILE A 308 15.94 -10.31 12.66
CA ILE A 308 16.33 -11.52 13.40
C ILE A 308 16.74 -12.56 12.36
N GLY A 309 18.03 -12.94 12.38
CA GLY A 309 18.61 -13.76 11.33
C GLY A 309 18.52 -13.08 9.95
N ASN A 310 17.92 -13.75 8.97
CA ASN A 310 17.74 -13.24 7.61
C ASN A 310 16.35 -12.59 7.37
N ARG A 311 15.55 -12.41 8.42
CA ARG A 311 14.16 -11.94 8.31
C ARG A 311 13.98 -10.61 9.01
N THR A 312 13.10 -9.78 8.45
CA THR A 312 12.58 -8.58 9.12
C THR A 312 11.19 -8.87 9.63
N TYR A 313 10.91 -8.50 10.88
CA TYR A 313 9.64 -8.74 11.56
C TYR A 313 8.93 -7.42 11.83
N HIS A 314 7.62 -7.35 11.59
CA HIS A 314 6.81 -6.19 11.98
C HIS A 314 5.36 -6.58 12.19
N VAL A 315 4.57 -5.62 12.68
CA VAL A 315 3.12 -5.70 12.70
C VAL A 315 2.58 -4.93 11.49
N ASP A 316 1.78 -5.61 10.67
CA ASP A 316 1.16 -4.99 9.50
C ASP A 316 0.02 -4.06 9.92
N HIS A 317 -0.53 -3.28 8.98
CA HIS A 317 -1.58 -2.31 9.32
C HIS A 317 -2.91 -2.95 9.73
N TYR A 318 -3.11 -4.26 9.50
CA TYR A 318 -4.24 -5.02 10.01
C TYR A 318 -4.01 -5.55 11.43
N GLY A 319 -2.84 -5.30 12.02
CA GLY A 319 -2.52 -5.76 13.36
C GLY A 319 -2.06 -7.21 13.41
N GLN A 320 -1.58 -7.78 12.29
CA GLN A 320 -1.02 -9.12 12.26
C GLN A 320 0.51 -9.06 12.30
N TRP A 321 1.12 -9.92 13.11
CA TRP A 321 2.56 -10.13 13.06
C TRP A 321 2.94 -10.83 11.77
N VAL A 322 3.90 -10.27 11.04
CA VAL A 322 4.43 -10.84 9.80
C VAL A 322 5.94 -10.74 9.77
N SER A 323 6.56 -11.56 8.92
CA SER A 323 7.97 -11.39 8.58
C SER A 323 8.24 -11.71 7.11
N TYR A 324 9.32 -11.18 6.58
CA TYR A 324 9.78 -11.44 5.20
C TYR A 324 11.31 -11.55 5.15
N LEU A 325 11.83 -12.10 4.06
CA LEU A 325 13.27 -12.17 3.79
C LEU A 325 13.82 -10.77 3.54
N ARG A 326 14.73 -10.32 4.41
CA ARG A 326 15.33 -8.98 4.36
C ARG A 326 15.98 -8.69 3.00
N ALA A 327 16.70 -9.67 2.47
CA ALA A 327 17.39 -9.55 1.19
C ALA A 327 16.44 -9.31 0.01
N GLU A 328 15.20 -9.83 0.06
CA GLU A 328 14.21 -9.62 -0.99
C GLU A 328 13.74 -8.16 -1.02
N ARG A 329 13.46 -7.57 0.15
CA ARG A 329 13.13 -6.13 0.23
C ARG A 329 14.28 -5.26 -0.29
N GLU A 330 15.49 -5.48 0.20
CA GLU A 330 16.67 -4.67 -0.18
C GLU A 330 16.95 -4.73 -1.69
N ARG A 331 16.76 -5.89 -2.31
CA ARG A 331 17.15 -6.15 -3.71
C ARG A 331 16.02 -6.07 -4.72
N HIS A 332 14.78 -6.17 -4.29
CA HIS A 332 13.65 -6.32 -5.22
C HIS A 332 12.46 -5.45 -4.89
N ALA A 333 12.45 -4.75 -3.76
CA ALA A 333 11.37 -3.81 -3.47
C ALA A 333 11.26 -2.72 -4.56
N VAL A 334 10.02 -2.44 -4.98
CA VAL A 334 9.67 -1.38 -5.95
C VAL A 334 9.10 -0.13 -5.29
N SER A 335 8.67 -0.25 -4.03
CA SER A 335 8.19 0.80 -3.11
C SER A 335 8.37 0.33 -1.66
N ASN A 336 8.21 1.24 -0.68
CA ASN A 336 8.05 0.84 0.72
C ASN A 336 6.78 0.01 0.93
N TYR A 337 5.68 0.43 0.30
CA TYR A 337 4.36 -0.17 0.47
C TYR A 337 4.30 -1.64 0.07
N GLN A 338 5.09 -2.08 -0.91
CA GLN A 338 5.17 -3.49 -1.30
C GLN A 338 5.49 -4.43 -0.11
N PHE A 339 6.16 -3.94 0.93
CA PHE A 339 6.48 -4.74 2.11
C PHE A 339 5.69 -4.29 3.35
N SER A 340 4.48 -3.76 3.20
CA SER A 340 3.56 -3.49 4.32
C SER A 340 2.84 -4.77 4.79
N THR A 341 2.26 -5.52 3.86
CA THR A 341 1.60 -6.83 4.09
C THR A 341 1.94 -7.80 2.94
N PRO A 342 1.68 -9.12 3.10
CA PRO A 342 1.75 -10.07 1.99
C PRO A 342 0.82 -9.69 0.83
N ASP A 343 -0.41 -9.24 1.11
CA ASP A 343 -1.41 -8.95 0.07
C ASP A 343 -1.01 -7.70 -0.74
N GLU A 344 -0.46 -6.70 -0.07
CA GLU A 344 0.08 -5.47 -0.66
C GLU A 344 1.33 -5.74 -1.50
N TRP A 345 2.12 -6.75 -1.11
CA TRP A 345 3.26 -7.20 -1.89
C TRP A 345 2.84 -7.61 -3.30
N PHE A 346 1.76 -8.39 -3.40
CA PHE A 346 1.27 -8.87 -4.68
C PHE A 346 0.72 -7.73 -5.54
N ALA A 347 -0.13 -6.88 -4.96
CA ALA A 347 -0.72 -5.75 -5.67
C ALA A 347 0.33 -4.78 -6.22
N GLU A 348 1.34 -4.44 -5.42
CA GLU A 348 2.47 -3.60 -5.88
C GLU A 348 3.33 -4.30 -6.94
N ALA A 349 3.59 -5.61 -6.79
CA ALA A 349 4.34 -6.37 -7.78
C ALA A 349 3.59 -6.47 -9.12
N TYR A 350 2.28 -6.70 -9.08
CA TYR A 350 1.41 -6.72 -10.26
C TYR A 350 1.37 -5.34 -10.94
N ALA A 351 1.21 -4.27 -10.16
CA ALA A 351 1.25 -2.90 -10.68
C ALA A 351 2.60 -2.56 -11.32
N ALA A 352 3.71 -3.02 -10.74
CA ALA A 352 5.05 -2.86 -11.31
C ALA A 352 5.27 -3.70 -12.57
N TYR A 353 4.77 -4.93 -12.60
CA TYR A 353 4.92 -5.82 -13.76
C TYR A 353 4.19 -5.28 -15.00
N HIS A 354 2.98 -4.73 -14.80
CA HIS A 354 2.18 -4.10 -15.86
C HIS A 354 2.39 -2.58 -15.98
N ASP A 355 3.43 -2.02 -15.36
CA ASP A 355 3.78 -0.62 -15.55
C ASP A 355 4.24 -0.39 -17.00
N PRO A 356 3.79 0.70 -17.66
CA PRO A 356 4.21 1.00 -19.03
C PRO A 356 5.71 1.31 -19.15
N LYS A 357 6.40 1.65 -18.05
CA LYS A 357 7.85 1.77 -18.03
C LYS A 357 8.48 0.43 -17.68
N PRO A 358 9.61 0.08 -18.31
CA PRO A 358 10.28 -1.20 -18.04
C PRO A 358 10.98 -1.26 -16.68
N GLY A 359 11.29 -0.11 -16.06
CA GLY A 359 12.04 -0.02 -14.80
C GLY A 359 11.39 -0.77 -13.64
N PRO A 360 10.11 -0.51 -13.31
CA PRO A 360 9.40 -1.24 -12.26
C PRO A 360 9.40 -2.76 -12.46
N ARG A 361 9.01 -3.24 -13.65
CA ARG A 361 9.06 -4.67 -13.98
C ARG A 361 10.47 -5.22 -13.78
N ALA A 362 11.50 -4.57 -14.31
CA ALA A 362 12.89 -5.07 -14.25
C ALA A 362 13.48 -5.15 -12.84
N ARG A 363 12.94 -4.39 -11.87
CA ARG A 363 13.38 -4.39 -10.47
C ARG A 363 12.91 -5.64 -9.70
N LEU A 364 11.76 -6.19 -10.07
CA LEU A 364 11.18 -7.37 -9.41
C LEU A 364 12.13 -8.57 -9.43
N ASN A 365 11.98 -9.45 -8.44
CA ASN A 365 12.68 -10.72 -8.40
C ASN A 365 12.47 -11.47 -9.74
N PRO A 366 13.52 -12.03 -10.38
CA PRO A 366 13.38 -12.76 -11.64
C PRO A 366 12.32 -13.87 -11.58
N GLY A 367 12.29 -14.67 -10.50
CA GLY A 367 11.30 -15.74 -10.36
C GLY A 367 9.87 -15.23 -10.20
N ALA A 368 9.67 -14.04 -9.64
CA ALA A 368 8.36 -13.41 -9.60
C ALA A 368 7.93 -12.90 -10.99
N ARG A 369 8.86 -12.34 -11.77
CA ARG A 369 8.59 -11.95 -13.16
C ARG A 369 8.21 -13.14 -14.03
N GLU A 370 8.96 -14.23 -13.91
CA GLU A 370 8.68 -15.50 -14.61
C GLU A 370 7.28 -16.01 -14.24
N TRP A 371 6.89 -15.95 -12.96
CA TRP A 371 5.54 -16.35 -12.55
C TRP A 371 4.44 -15.50 -13.19
N PHE A 372 4.59 -14.17 -13.24
CA PHE A 372 3.63 -13.30 -13.91
C PHE A 372 3.58 -13.54 -15.42
N GLU A 373 4.72 -13.87 -16.04
CA GLU A 373 4.83 -14.21 -17.46
C GLU A 373 4.14 -15.55 -17.76
N GLU A 374 4.46 -16.60 -17.01
CA GLU A 374 3.82 -17.92 -17.14
C GLU A 374 2.31 -17.86 -16.91
N ARG A 375 1.84 -17.06 -15.96
CA ARG A 375 0.41 -16.85 -15.75
C ARG A 375 -0.24 -16.15 -16.96
N GLY A 376 0.49 -15.23 -17.59
CA GLY A 376 0.07 -14.61 -18.86
C GLY A 376 0.07 -15.58 -20.04
N ASP A 377 0.97 -16.57 -20.03
CA ASP A 377 1.20 -17.54 -21.11
C ASP A 377 0.42 -18.86 -20.97
N GLN A 378 -0.20 -19.16 -19.83
CA GLN A 378 -1.02 -20.37 -19.61
C GLN A 378 -2.38 -20.34 -20.35
N MET A 379 -2.45 -19.59 -21.46
CA MET A 379 -3.55 -19.56 -22.43
C MET A 379 -3.00 -19.64 -23.86
#